data_AF-A0AAP0LF22-F1
#
_entry.id   AF-A0AAP0LF22-F1
#
_cell.length_a   1.000
_cell.length_b   1.000
_cell.length_c   1.000
_cell.angle_alpha   90.00
_cell.angle_beta   90.00
_cell.angle_gamma   90.00
#
_symmetry.space_group_name_H-M   'P 1'
#
loop_
_entity.id
_entity.type
_entity.pdbx_description
1 polymer ?
#
loop_
_entity_poly.entity_id
_entity_poly.type
_entity_poly.pdbx_seq_one_letter_code
_entity_poly.pdbx_strand_id
1 'polypeptide(L)'
;MPVESLRVASRLENLIRRGLAEEDPNAEHGLKLAIQDYPFANDGLILWDAIREWVSDYVNRYYPHTSTIEDDKELQAWWTEVRTVGHGDKKDEPWWPP
;
A
#
# COMPACT_ATOMS: atom_id res chain seq x y z
N MET A 1 -9.99 -1.35 6.99
CA MET A 1 -8.69 -1.78 7.54
C MET A 1 -7.97 -0.56 8.09
N PRO A 2 -7.23 -0.64 9.20
CA PRO A 2 -6.34 0.44 9.60
C PRO A 2 -5.35 0.68 8.45
N VAL A 3 -5.17 1.95 8.06
CA VAL A 3 -4.28 2.38 6.96
C VAL A 3 -2.83 1.88 7.19
N GLU A 4 -2.51 1.46 8.42
CA GLU A 4 -1.22 0.88 8.82
C GLU A 4 -0.89 -0.49 8.19
N SER A 5 -1.84 -1.22 7.57
CA SER A 5 -1.56 -2.54 6.97
C SER A 5 -1.02 -2.50 5.53
N LEU A 6 -0.98 -1.34 4.87
CA LEU A 6 -0.43 -1.15 3.51
C LEU A 6 1.10 -1.11 3.46
N ARG A 7 1.77 -1.76 4.42
CA ARG A 7 3.24 -1.86 4.46
C ARG A 7 3.81 -2.84 3.46
N VAL A 8 2.99 -3.71 2.86
CA VAL A 8 3.45 -4.69 1.89
C VAL A 8 3.52 -4.03 0.52
N ALA A 9 4.72 -3.65 0.09
CA ALA A 9 5.03 -3.12 -1.25
C ALA A 9 4.49 -1.71 -1.55
N SER A 10 4.55 -0.79 -0.59
CA SER A 10 4.29 0.62 -0.86
C SER A 10 5.48 1.30 -1.57
N ARG A 11 5.20 2.37 -2.33
CA ARG A 11 6.26 3.20 -2.95
C ARG A 11 7.25 3.75 -1.91
N LEU A 12 6.75 4.08 -0.72
CA LEU A 12 7.54 4.56 0.41
C LEU A 12 8.56 3.49 0.85
N GLU A 13 8.11 2.25 0.98
CA GLU A 13 8.96 1.11 1.35
C GLU A 13 10.06 0.86 0.30
N ASN A 14 9.75 1.02 -0.99
CA ASN A 14 10.76 0.87 -2.05
C ASN A 14 11.91 1.87 -1.90
N LEU A 15 11.60 3.15 -1.61
CA LEU A 15 12.61 4.19 -1.45
C LEU A 15 13.49 3.92 -0.22
N ILE A 16 12.89 3.52 0.91
CA ILE A 16 13.62 3.17 2.13
C ILE A 16 14.51 1.94 1.91
N ARG A 17 13.97 0.85 1.34
CA ARG A 17 14.72 -0.39 1.06
C ARG A 17 15.93 -0.16 0.15
N ARG A 18 15.87 0.83 -0.74
CA ARG A 18 16.96 1.20 -1.64
C ARG A 18 17.97 2.18 -1.02
N GLY A 19 17.77 2.60 0.23
CA GLY A 19 18.61 3.60 0.90
C GLY A 19 18.43 5.01 0.34
N LEU A 20 17.29 5.29 -0.29
CA LEU A 20 16.99 6.58 -0.93
C LEU A 20 16.10 7.49 -0.07
N ALA A 21 15.59 6.98 1.05
CA ALA A 21 14.78 7.72 2.00
C ALA A 21 14.90 7.14 3.43
N GLU A 22 14.58 7.97 4.41
CA GLU A 22 14.36 7.61 5.81
C GLU A 22 12.93 7.98 6.23
N GLU A 23 12.31 7.22 7.16
CA GLU A 23 11.02 7.61 7.72
C GLU A 23 11.16 8.92 8.50
N ASP A 24 10.25 9.86 8.26
CA ASP A 24 10.17 11.12 8.99
C ASP A 24 8.70 11.51 9.13
N PRO A 25 8.07 11.27 10.29
CA PRO A 25 6.66 11.59 10.53
C PRO A 25 6.32 13.08 10.40
N ASN A 26 7.33 13.96 10.45
CA ASN A 26 7.14 15.40 10.33
C ASN A 26 7.31 15.90 8.89
N ALA A 27 7.78 15.04 7.97
CA ALA A 27 7.88 15.37 6.55
C ALA A 27 6.52 15.21 5.87
N GLU A 28 6.28 15.99 4.82
CA GLU A 28 5.01 16.06 4.08
C GLU A 28 4.44 14.69 3.68
N HIS A 29 5.32 13.79 3.22
CA HIS A 29 4.94 12.46 2.75
C HIS A 29 5.30 11.34 3.75
N GLY A 30 5.62 11.69 5.00
CA GLY A 30 6.04 10.75 6.05
C GLY A 30 7.45 10.17 5.86
N LEU A 31 8.22 10.71 4.91
CA LEU A 31 9.62 10.34 4.68
C LEU A 31 10.46 11.53 4.23
N LYS A 32 11.76 11.41 4.44
CA LYS A 32 12.79 12.34 4.00
C LYS A 32 13.71 11.67 2.99
N LEU A 33 13.86 12.26 1.82
CA LEU A 33 14.71 11.73 0.75
C LEU A 33 16.20 11.98 1.04
N ALA A 34 17.03 11.00 0.70
CA ALA A 34 18.48 11.13 0.72
C ALA A 34 18.98 12.10 -0.38
N ILE A 35 18.26 12.18 -1.50
CA ILE A 35 18.49 13.14 -2.59
C ILE A 35 17.24 14.00 -2.70
N GLN A 36 17.32 15.26 -2.27
CA GLN A 36 16.16 16.14 -2.21
C GLN A 36 15.56 16.44 -3.59
N ASP A 37 16.40 16.65 -4.59
CA ASP A 37 15.96 16.89 -5.98
C ASP A 37 16.02 15.59 -6.79
N TYR A 38 15.20 14.61 -6.39
CA TYR A 38 15.01 13.37 -7.13
C TYR A 38 13.63 13.38 -7.79
N PRO A 39 13.50 13.82 -9.06
CA PRO A 39 12.21 14.12 -9.68
C PRO A 39 11.23 12.95 -9.66
N PHE A 40 11.72 11.74 -9.97
CA PHE A 40 10.88 10.54 -9.93
C PHE A 40 10.32 10.24 -8.53
N ALA A 41 11.07 10.53 -7.46
CA ALA A 41 10.57 10.36 -6.10
C ALA A 41 9.60 11.48 -5.74
N ASN A 42 9.96 12.74 -5.96
CA ASN A 42 9.14 13.91 -5.62
C ASN A 42 7.76 13.88 -6.28
N ASP A 43 7.72 13.84 -7.63
CA ASP A 43 6.46 13.76 -8.39
C ASP A 43 5.66 12.51 -8.00
N GLY A 44 6.42 11.48 -7.67
CA GLY A 44 5.91 10.21 -7.28
C GLY A 44 5.16 10.15 -5.97
N LEU A 45 5.65 10.87 -4.98
CA LEU A 45 5.06 10.97 -3.65
C LEU A 45 3.76 11.78 -3.70
N ILE A 46 3.73 12.84 -4.51
CA ILE A 46 2.51 13.63 -4.76
C ILE A 46 1.40 12.74 -5.33
N LEU A 47 1.71 11.96 -6.39
CA LEU A 47 0.73 11.05 -6.98
C LEU A 47 0.32 9.93 -6.02
N TRP A 48 1.26 9.41 -5.24
CA TRP A 48 0.98 8.37 -4.26
C TRP A 48 0.00 8.85 -3.20
N ASP A 49 0.18 10.06 -2.68
CA ASP A 49 -0.69 10.65 -1.68
C ASP A 49 -2.11 10.85 -2.22
N ALA A 50 -2.24 11.38 -3.44
CA ALA A 50 -3.53 11.55 -4.10
C ALA A 50 -4.28 10.22 -4.32
N ILE A 51 -3.56 9.17 -4.76
CA ILE A 51 -4.15 7.83 -4.94
C ILE A 51 -4.57 7.25 -3.59
N ARG A 52 -3.71 7.36 -2.57
CA ARG A 52 -3.99 6.84 -1.23
C ARG A 52 -5.23 7.51 -0.64
N GLU A 53 -5.35 8.82 -0.76
CA GLU A 53 -6.52 9.58 -0.28
C GLU A 53 -7.79 9.10 -0.99
N TRP A 54 -7.79 9.11 -2.33
CA TRP A 54 -8.96 8.70 -3.11
C TRP A 54 -9.39 7.24 -2.85
N VAL A 55 -8.43 6.29 -2.83
CA VAL A 55 -8.73 4.88 -2.53
C VAL A 55 -9.29 4.75 -1.11
N SER A 56 -8.71 5.47 -0.15
CA SER A 56 -9.16 5.42 1.25
C SER A 56 -10.60 5.91 1.37
N ASP A 57 -10.93 7.04 0.75
CA ASP A 57 -12.29 7.59 0.74
C ASP A 57 -13.28 6.65 0.07
N TYR A 58 -12.91 6.09 -1.09
CA TYR A 58 -13.76 5.15 -1.80
C TYR A 58 -14.00 3.88 -0.97
N VAL A 59 -12.95 3.24 -0.45
CA VAL A 59 -13.07 2.02 0.35
C VAL A 59 -13.90 2.29 1.61
N ASN A 60 -13.64 3.38 2.33
CA ASN A 60 -14.39 3.72 3.54
C ASN A 60 -15.88 3.96 3.27
N ARG A 61 -16.25 4.36 2.05
CA ARG A 61 -17.65 4.56 1.65
C ARG A 61 -18.45 3.26 1.51
N TYR A 62 -17.79 2.16 1.14
CA TYR A 62 -18.43 0.85 0.92
C TYR A 62 -18.14 -0.16 2.03
N TYR A 63 -16.98 -0.02 2.68
CA TYR A 63 -16.50 -0.91 3.74
C TYR A 63 -16.17 -0.14 5.02
N PRO A 64 -17.19 0.43 5.70
CA PRO A 64 -16.97 1.25 6.91
C PRO A 64 -16.42 0.46 8.10
N HIS A 65 -16.55 -0.87 8.08
CA HIS A 65 -16.08 -1.77 9.13
C HIS A 65 -15.27 -2.92 8.54
N THR A 66 -14.26 -3.40 9.25
CA THR A 66 -13.43 -4.52 8.78
C THR A 66 -14.25 -5.79 8.53
N SER A 67 -15.29 -6.04 9.34
CA SER A 67 -16.20 -7.18 9.12
C SER A 67 -16.85 -7.17 7.74
N THR A 68 -17.16 -6.00 7.18
CA THR A 68 -17.76 -5.92 5.83
C THR A 68 -16.80 -6.34 4.71
N ILE A 69 -15.49 -6.29 4.96
CA ILE A 69 -14.45 -6.79 4.03
C ILE A 69 -14.32 -8.32 4.17
N GLU A 70 -14.34 -8.81 5.41
CA GLU A 70 -14.26 -10.24 5.74
C GLU A 70 -15.47 -11.02 5.21
N ASP A 71 -16.66 -10.40 5.28
CA ASP A 71 -17.93 -11.02 4.87
C ASP A 71 -18.16 -10.99 3.34
N ASP A 72 -17.39 -10.20 2.58
CA ASP A 72 -17.55 -10.06 1.14
C ASP A 72 -16.97 -11.26 0.38
N LYS A 73 -17.84 -12.19 0.02
CA LYS A 73 -17.45 -13.45 -0.65
C LYS A 73 -16.79 -13.24 -2.01
N GLU A 74 -17.17 -12.20 -2.75
CA GLU A 74 -16.56 -11.93 -4.06
C GLU A 74 -15.14 -11.42 -3.87
N LEU A 75 -14.94 -10.50 -2.94
CA LEU A 75 -13.62 -9.96 -2.61
C LEU A 75 -12.68 -11.06 -2.05
N GLN A 76 -13.18 -11.91 -1.15
CA GLN A 76 -12.41 -13.04 -0.60
C GLN A 76 -12.01 -14.05 -1.69
N ALA A 77 -12.94 -14.38 -2.61
CA ALA A 77 -12.65 -15.27 -3.72
C ALA A 77 -11.62 -14.67 -4.68
N TRP A 78 -11.75 -13.39 -5.02
CA TRP A 78 -10.81 -12.67 -5.86
C TRP A 78 -9.40 -12.65 -5.27
N TRP A 79 -9.26 -12.29 -3.99
CA TRP A 79 -7.95 -12.26 -3.34
C TRP A 79 -7.30 -13.65 -3.27
N THR A 80 -8.10 -14.68 -3.03
CA THR A 80 -7.64 -16.08 -3.06
C THR A 80 -7.12 -16.48 -4.45
N GLU A 81 -7.84 -16.12 -5.52
CA GLU A 81 -7.44 -16.43 -6.89
C GLU A 81 -6.14 -15.70 -7.29
N VAL A 82 -6.03 -14.41 -6.96
CA VAL A 82 -4.80 -13.62 -7.20
C VAL A 82 -3.59 -14.29 -6.57
N ARG A 83 -3.71 -14.74 -5.31
CA ARG A 83 -2.60 -15.35 -4.56
C ARG A 83 -2.26 -16.76 -5.01
N THR A 84 -3.27 -17.59 -5.29
CA THR A 84 -3.07 -19.04 -5.46
C THR A 84 -3.01 -19.48 -6.92
N VAL A 85 -3.57 -18.69 -7.83
CA VAL A 85 -3.61 -18.96 -9.28
C VAL A 85 -2.78 -17.92 -10.03
N GLY A 86 -3.15 -16.63 -9.94
CA GLY A 86 -2.48 -15.56 -10.69
C GLY A 86 -0.98 -15.43 -10.37
N HIS A 87 -0.66 -15.47 -9.08
CA HIS A 87 0.70 -15.53 -8.53
C HIS A 87 0.96 -16.84 -7.80
N GLY A 88 0.47 -17.95 -8.36
CA GLY A 88 0.64 -19.29 -7.76
C GLY A 88 2.10 -19.68 -7.52
N ASP A 89 3.05 -19.09 -8.24
CA ASP A 89 4.49 -19.23 -8.04
C ASP A 89 4.99 -18.66 -6.70
N LYS A 90 4.24 -17.73 -6.11
CA LYS A 90 4.56 -17.03 -4.84
C LYS A 90 3.54 -17.28 -3.74
N LYS A 91 2.59 -18.20 -3.92
CA LYS A 91 1.45 -18.37 -3.01
C LYS A 91 1.81 -18.58 -1.53
N ASP A 92 2.99 -19.17 -1.26
CA ASP A 92 3.47 -19.54 0.08
C ASP A 92 4.35 -18.45 0.73
N GLU A 93 4.53 -17.30 0.08
CA GLU A 93 5.36 -16.22 0.58
C GLU A 93 4.74 -15.51 1.81
N PRO A 94 5.55 -15.16 2.83
CA PRO A 94 5.03 -14.67 4.10
C PRO A 94 4.56 -13.21 4.06
N TRP A 95 4.84 -12.48 2.98
CA TRP A 95 4.51 -11.07 2.86
C TRP A 95 3.10 -10.83 2.33
N TRP A 96 2.35 -11.85 1.89
CA TRP A 96 0.97 -11.63 1.43
C TRP A 96 0.12 -11.00 2.56
N PRO A 97 -0.57 -9.88 2.30
CA PRO A 97 -1.55 -9.40 3.27
C PRO A 97 -2.67 -10.44 3.41
N PRO A 98 -3.21 -10.58 4.64
CA PRO A 98 -4.26 -11.54 4.95
C PRO A 98 -5.48 -11.32 4.05
#